data_AF-A0A4Q3ALZ2-F1
#
_entry.id   AF-A0A4Q3ALZ2-F1
#
_cell.length_a   1.000
_cell.length_b   1.000
_cell.length_c   1.000
_cell.angle_alpha   90.00
_cell.angle_beta   90.00
_cell.angle_gamma   90.00
#
_symmetry.space_group_name_H-M   'P 1'
#
loop_
_entity.id
_entity.type
_entity.pdbx_description
1 polymer ?
#
loop_
_entity_poly.entity_id
_entity_poly.type
_entity_poly.pdbx_seq_one_letter_code
_entity_poly.pdbx_strand_id
1 'polypeptide(L)'
;MKGGSGEFVTNGGLMEAWAGPSGSWMSKLLELVGEVPEVRFAAGDIIIKEGTPSGDLFLLKDGEVEILRDQLSIGRISKEGSALGEISALLGVPATATVVALKPSTFAVVNDAASVIEGSQEITLEIARNLARRLSWMTHTYVEQIYDDV
;
A
#
# COMPACT_ATOMS: atom_id res chain seq x y z
N MET A 1 0.33 -57.04 16.32
CA MET A 1 -0.72 -57.73 15.53
C MET A 1 -2.04 -57.03 15.81
N LYS A 2 -2.67 -56.54 14.72
CA LYS A 2 -4.08 -56.11 14.54
C LYS A 2 -4.59 -54.99 15.46
N GLY A 3 -5.14 -53.86 15.01
CA GLY A 3 -5.80 -53.54 13.74
C GLY A 3 -7.23 -53.06 14.04
N GLY A 4 -7.61 -51.90 13.51
CA GLY A 4 -8.98 -51.36 13.53
C GLY A 4 -8.97 -49.85 13.78
N SER A 5 -8.87 -49.00 12.75
CA SER A 5 -9.98 -48.46 11.95
C SER A 5 -11.06 -47.78 12.81
N GLY A 6 -11.00 -46.46 12.87
CA GLY A 6 -12.02 -45.61 13.48
C GLY A 6 -11.96 -44.23 12.83
N GLU A 7 -12.36 -44.18 11.56
CA GLU A 7 -12.75 -42.95 10.89
C GLU A 7 -14.01 -42.43 11.57
N PHE A 8 -13.90 -41.29 12.28
CA PHE A 8 -15.04 -40.56 12.80
C PHE A 8 -15.11 -39.22 12.07
N VAL A 9 -15.92 -39.20 11.02
CA VAL A 9 -16.54 -37.99 10.50
C VAL A 9 -17.60 -37.57 11.49
N THR A 10 -17.49 -36.37 12.07
CA THR A 10 -18.64 -35.66 12.63
C THR A 10 -18.81 -34.33 11.91
N ASN A 11 -19.97 -34.23 11.28
CA ASN A 11 -20.52 -33.03 10.66
C ASN A 11 -20.67 -31.90 11.68
N GLY A 12 -20.31 -30.69 11.26
CA GLY A 12 -20.98 -29.43 11.65
C GLY A 12 -21.18 -29.19 13.14
N GLY A 13 -20.21 -28.54 13.78
CA GLY A 13 -20.34 -28.01 15.13
C GLY A 13 -19.28 -26.95 15.40
N LEU A 14 -19.64 -25.69 15.17
CA LEU A 14 -19.00 -24.43 15.55
C LEU A 14 -17.75 -24.58 16.44
N MET A 15 -16.56 -24.50 15.83
CA MET A 15 -15.34 -24.16 16.57
C MET A 15 -15.42 -22.68 16.95
N GLU A 16 -15.44 -22.44 18.26
CA GLU A 16 -15.45 -21.13 18.88
C GLU A 16 -14.37 -20.23 18.28
N ALA A 17 -14.80 -19.03 17.90
CA ALA A 17 -13.95 -17.98 17.36
C ALA A 17 -12.86 -17.63 18.37
N TRP A 18 -11.63 -18.09 18.12
CA TRP A 18 -10.45 -17.60 18.81
C TRP A 18 -10.18 -16.16 18.32
N ALA A 19 -10.83 -15.20 18.96
CA ALA A 19 -10.60 -13.78 18.72
C ALA A 19 -9.23 -13.40 19.31
N GLY A 20 -8.19 -13.51 18.50
CA GLY A 20 -6.90 -12.86 18.76
C GLY A 20 -7.08 -11.34 18.97
N PRO A 21 -6.05 -10.63 19.47
CA PRO A 21 -6.14 -9.20 19.77
C PRO A 21 -6.67 -8.48 18.53
N SER A 22 -7.79 -7.77 18.69
CA SER A 22 -8.64 -7.23 17.62
C SER A 22 -7.81 -6.75 16.43
N GLY A 23 -7.67 -7.61 15.44
CA GLY A 23 -6.93 -7.32 14.22
C GLY A 23 -7.74 -6.32 13.42
N SER A 24 -7.55 -5.04 13.70
CA SER A 24 -7.94 -3.97 12.82
C SER A 24 -7.34 -4.28 11.46
N TRP A 25 -8.18 -4.60 10.47
CA TRP A 25 -7.77 -4.80 9.08
C TRP A 25 -7.39 -3.47 8.41
N MET A 26 -7.37 -2.37 9.17
CA MET A 26 -6.95 -1.07 8.68
C MET A 26 -5.43 -1.06 8.49
N SER A 27 -4.99 -0.30 7.50
CA SER A 27 -3.56 -0.13 7.30
C SER A 27 -2.90 0.54 8.52
N LYS A 28 -1.75 0.02 8.94
CA LYS A 28 -1.02 0.58 10.09
C LYS A 28 -0.66 2.05 9.89
N LEU A 29 -0.38 2.45 8.65
CA LEU A 29 -0.01 3.82 8.32
C LEU A 29 -1.19 4.78 8.46
N LEU A 30 -2.41 4.39 8.04
CA LEU A 30 -3.62 5.18 8.28
C LEU A 30 -3.91 5.36 9.78
N GLU A 31 -3.67 4.33 10.60
CA GLU A 31 -3.79 4.45 12.05
C GLU A 31 -2.79 5.45 12.65
N LEU A 32 -1.54 5.41 12.17
CA LEU A 32 -0.46 6.24 12.71
C LEU A 32 -0.63 7.73 12.38
N VAL A 33 -1.17 8.06 11.20
CA VAL A 33 -1.40 9.47 10.82
C VAL A 33 -2.61 10.08 11.53
N GLY A 34 -3.53 9.26 12.04
CA GLY A 34 -4.71 9.72 12.77
C GLY A 34 -5.71 10.47 11.88
N GLU A 35 -6.39 11.46 12.46
CA GLU A 35 -7.37 12.28 11.75
C GLU A 35 -6.67 13.35 10.91
N VAL A 36 -6.72 13.17 9.59
CA VAL A 36 -6.19 14.10 8.59
C VAL A 36 -7.26 14.43 7.56
N PRO A 37 -7.14 15.57 6.82
CA PRO A 37 -8.09 15.92 5.78
C PRO A 37 -8.25 14.81 4.74
N GLU A 38 -9.47 14.66 4.22
CA GLU A 38 -9.75 13.75 3.12
C GLU A 38 -9.93 14.52 1.81
N VAL A 39 -9.44 13.93 0.72
CA VAL A 39 -9.68 14.41 -0.64
C VAL A 39 -10.24 13.28 -1.49
N ARG A 40 -11.16 13.63 -2.38
CA ARG A 40 -11.79 12.70 -3.32
C ARG A 40 -11.44 13.09 -4.76
N PHE A 41 -11.18 12.07 -5.56
CA PHE A 41 -10.86 12.19 -6.98
C PHE A 41 -11.84 11.33 -7.79
N ALA A 42 -12.25 11.85 -8.94
CA ALA A 42 -13.01 11.09 -9.93
C ALA A 42 -12.07 10.20 -10.76
N ALA A 43 -12.65 9.23 -11.48
CA ALA A 43 -11.89 8.46 -12.46
C ALA A 43 -11.30 9.40 -13.54
N GLY A 44 -10.03 9.24 -13.85
CA GLY A 44 -9.27 10.06 -14.79
C GLY A 44 -8.57 11.27 -14.17
N ASP A 45 -8.84 11.61 -12.91
CA ASP A 45 -8.17 12.73 -12.26
C ASP A 45 -6.69 12.44 -11.99
N ILE A 46 -5.85 13.45 -12.23
CA ILE A 46 -4.42 13.42 -11.88
C ILE A 46 -4.29 13.83 -10.41
N ILE A 47 -3.79 12.90 -9.60
CA ILE A 47 -3.58 13.09 -8.15
C ILE A 47 -2.20 13.71 -7.91
N ILE A 48 -1.18 13.18 -8.58
CA ILE A 48 0.20 13.68 -8.56
C ILE A 48 0.68 13.74 -10.00
N LYS A 49 1.39 14.81 -10.37
CA LYS A 49 1.94 14.96 -11.72
C LYS A 49 3.46 14.82 -11.69
N GLU A 50 4.01 14.03 -12.60
CA GLU A 50 5.46 13.87 -12.73
C GLU A 50 6.17 15.22 -12.94
N GLY A 51 7.32 15.39 -12.29
CA GLY A 51 8.15 16.58 -12.37
C GLY A 51 7.63 17.79 -11.58
N THR A 52 6.45 17.71 -10.95
CA THR A 52 5.98 18.79 -10.08
C THR A 52 6.55 18.67 -8.68
N PRO A 53 6.83 19.79 -8.00
CA PRO A 53 7.05 19.77 -6.55
C PRO A 53 5.84 19.14 -5.86
N SER A 54 6.07 18.18 -4.98
CA SER A 54 5.04 17.57 -4.15
C SER A 54 5.59 17.47 -2.74
N GLY A 55 4.93 18.16 -1.80
CA GLY A 55 5.25 18.10 -0.37
C GLY A 55 4.26 17.25 0.42
N ASP A 56 3.18 16.79 -0.21
CA ASP A 56 2.09 16.10 0.45
C ASP A 56 2.17 14.59 0.23
N LEU A 57 1.65 13.84 1.20
CA LEU A 57 1.55 12.39 1.17
C LEU A 57 0.06 12.00 1.09
N PHE A 58 -0.26 11.18 0.10
CA PHE A 58 -1.61 10.68 -0.12
C PHE A 58 -1.68 9.22 0.30
N LEU A 59 -2.58 8.92 1.24
CA LEU A 59 -2.84 7.56 1.71
C LEU A 59 -4.17 7.09 1.15
N LEU A 60 -4.14 6.08 0.29
CA LEU A 60 -5.35 5.53 -0.33
C LEU A 60 -6.25 4.91 0.74
N LYS A 61 -7.47 5.44 0.90
CA LYS A 61 -8.49 4.84 1.78
C LYS A 61 -9.39 3.89 1.02
N ASP A 62 -9.82 4.29 -0.17
CA ASP A 62 -10.60 3.48 -1.10
C ASP A 62 -10.35 3.96 -2.52
N GLY A 63 -10.37 3.06 -3.48
CA GLY A 63 -10.12 3.41 -4.88
C GLY A 63 -9.11 2.51 -5.57
N GLU A 64 -8.65 2.97 -6.73
CA GLU A 64 -7.59 2.34 -7.50
C GLU A 64 -6.93 3.41 -8.36
N VAL A 65 -5.60 3.40 -8.39
CA VAL A 65 -4.80 4.33 -9.18
C VAL A 65 -3.83 3.60 -10.10
N GLU A 66 -3.46 4.27 -11.17
CA GLU A 66 -2.39 3.90 -12.08
C GLU A 66 -1.20 4.83 -11.90
N ILE A 67 0.00 4.25 -11.94
CA ILE A 67 1.27 4.97 -11.85
C ILE A 67 1.89 5.00 -13.24
N LEU A 68 2.13 6.20 -13.76
CA LEU A 68 2.69 6.45 -15.08
C LEU A 68 4.06 7.12 -14.93
N ARG A 69 5.07 6.61 -15.62
CA ARG A 69 6.38 7.28 -15.75
C ARG A 69 6.72 7.41 -17.23
N ASP A 70 7.09 8.61 -17.67
CA ASP A 70 7.31 8.88 -19.09
C ASP A 70 6.10 8.44 -19.96
N GLN A 71 4.88 8.65 -19.44
CA GLN A 71 3.60 8.21 -20.02
C GLN A 71 3.39 6.68 -20.13
N LEU A 72 4.32 5.85 -19.65
CA LEU A 72 4.17 4.41 -19.59
C LEU A 72 3.60 3.97 -18.24
N SER A 73 2.59 3.09 -18.27
CA SER A 73 2.06 2.46 -17.05
C SER A 73 3.10 1.51 -16.45
N ILE A 74 3.51 1.79 -15.22
CA ILE A 74 4.50 1.01 -14.47
C ILE A 74 3.88 0.26 -13.28
N GLY A 75 2.59 0.42 -13.04
CA GLY A 75 1.88 -0.32 -12.00
C GLY A 75 0.53 0.27 -11.63
N ARG A 76 -0.23 -0.50 -10.86
CA ARG A 76 -1.52 -0.10 -10.28
C ARG A 76 -1.53 -0.35 -8.79
N ILE A 77 -2.24 0.49 -8.06
CA ILE A 77 -2.33 0.43 -6.60
C ILE A 77 -3.80 0.53 -6.21
N SER A 78 -4.30 -0.50 -5.53
CA SER A 78 -5.66 -0.57 -4.97
C SER A 78 -5.70 -0.93 -3.49
N LYS A 79 -4.53 -1.18 -2.88
CA LYS A 79 -4.43 -1.58 -1.48
C LYS A 79 -4.61 -0.37 -0.57
N GLU A 80 -5.57 -0.46 0.36
CA GLU A 80 -5.78 0.53 1.41
C GLU A 80 -4.49 0.78 2.22
N GLY A 81 -4.23 2.05 2.54
CA GLY A 81 -3.04 2.52 3.22
C GLY A 81 -1.80 2.65 2.34
N SER A 82 -1.92 2.38 1.05
CA SER A 82 -0.81 2.63 0.14
C SER A 82 -0.51 4.12 0.10
N ALA A 83 0.73 4.46 0.43
CA ALA A 83 1.27 5.80 0.35
C ALA A 83 1.75 6.13 -1.07
N LEU A 84 1.43 7.35 -1.50
CA LEU A 84 1.83 7.97 -2.77
C LEU A 84 2.46 9.34 -2.48
N GLY A 85 3.53 9.67 -3.18
CA GLY A 85 4.31 10.90 -2.96
C GLY A 85 5.38 10.75 -1.87
N GLU A 86 5.52 9.57 -1.29
CA GLU A 86 6.47 9.23 -0.24
C GLU A 86 7.92 9.38 -0.70
N ILE A 87 8.23 9.03 -1.96
CA ILE A 87 9.58 9.15 -2.51
C ILE A 87 9.99 10.62 -2.58
N SER A 88 9.10 11.48 -3.06
CA SER A 88 9.35 12.92 -3.15
C SER A 88 9.51 13.55 -1.78
N ALA A 89 8.64 13.20 -0.82
CA ALA A 89 8.72 13.68 0.55
C ALA A 89 10.02 13.24 1.25
N LEU A 90 10.45 11.99 1.07
CA LEU A 90 11.65 11.44 1.71
C LEU A 90 12.96 11.95 1.11
N LEU A 91 13.01 12.14 -0.22
CA LEU A 91 14.25 12.48 -0.93
C LEU A 91 14.37 13.97 -1.25
N GLY A 92 13.31 14.77 -1.03
CA GLY A 92 13.29 16.18 -1.39
C GLY A 92 13.38 16.41 -2.90
N VAL A 93 12.85 15.48 -3.71
CA VAL A 93 12.88 15.54 -5.18
C VAL A 93 11.46 15.74 -5.73
N PRO A 94 11.31 16.31 -6.96
CA PRO A 94 10.02 16.36 -7.63
C PRO A 94 9.37 14.97 -7.78
N ALA A 95 8.06 14.95 -7.99
CA ALA A 95 7.32 13.71 -8.24
C ALA A 95 7.97 12.88 -9.36
N THR A 96 8.30 11.63 -9.06
CA THR A 96 9.02 10.72 -9.98
C THR A 96 8.11 10.02 -10.99
N ALA A 97 6.80 10.16 -10.82
CA ALA A 97 5.77 9.55 -11.65
C ALA A 97 4.47 10.35 -11.53
N THR A 98 3.62 10.22 -12.54
CA THR A 98 2.23 10.69 -12.52
C THR A 98 1.34 9.62 -11.91
N VAL A 99 0.37 10.03 -11.10
CA VAL A 99 -0.63 9.15 -10.48
C VAL A 99 -2.00 9.58 -10.99
N VAL A 100 -2.75 8.63 -11.56
CA VAL A 100 -4.09 8.86 -12.09
C VAL A 100 -5.09 7.94 -11.41
N ALA A 101 -6.23 8.47 -10.98
CA ALA A 101 -7.32 7.65 -10.47
C ALA A 101 -7.97 6.82 -11.60
N LEU A 102 -8.06 5.50 -11.44
CA LEU A 102 -8.76 4.62 -12.39
C LEU A 102 -10.27 4.52 -12.10
N LYS A 103 -10.66 4.76 -10.85
CA LYS A 103 -12.05 4.83 -10.39
C LYS A 103 -12.19 5.92 -9.31
N PRO A 104 -13.41 6.32 -8.91
CA PRO A 104 -13.59 7.24 -7.79
C PRO A 104 -12.79 6.77 -6.58
N SER A 105 -11.93 7.65 -6.06
CA SER A 105 -10.93 7.30 -5.05
C SER A 105 -10.91 8.34 -3.93
N THR A 106 -10.72 7.88 -2.70
CA THR A 106 -10.64 8.71 -1.49
C THR A 106 -9.27 8.54 -0.85
N PHE A 107 -8.67 9.66 -0.45
CA PHE A 107 -7.36 9.68 0.19
C PHE A 107 -7.40 10.46 1.50
N ALA A 108 -6.64 9.99 2.48
CA ALA A 108 -6.18 10.81 3.59
C ALA A 108 -4.96 11.60 3.12
N VAL A 109 -4.91 12.91 3.41
CA VAL A 109 -3.84 13.80 2.95
C VAL A 109 -3.05 14.32 4.14
N VAL A 110 -1.76 14.02 4.15
CA VAL A 110 -0.80 14.58 5.09
C VAL A 110 -0.03 15.69 4.37
N ASN A 111 -0.32 16.93 4.75
CA ASN A 111 0.43 18.09 4.25
C ASN A 111 1.79 18.17 4.93
N ASP A 112 2.79 18.72 4.23
CA ASP A 112 4.16 18.81 4.74
C ASP A 112 4.67 17.45 5.26
N ALA A 113 4.56 16.45 4.40
CA ALA A 113 4.85 15.06 4.73
C ALA A 113 6.29 14.86 5.21
N ALA A 114 7.24 15.66 4.71
CA ALA A 114 8.63 15.63 5.17
C ALA A 114 8.72 15.86 6.68
N SER A 115 8.10 16.95 7.18
CA SER A 115 8.07 17.26 8.61
C SER A 115 7.39 16.17 9.44
N VAL A 116 6.31 15.58 8.94
CA VAL A 116 5.59 14.50 9.65
C VAL A 116 6.42 13.22 9.71
N ILE A 117 7.09 12.87 8.62
CA ILE A 117 7.98 11.71 8.55
C ILE A 117 9.15 11.92 9.52
N GLU A 118 9.85 13.04 9.42
CA GLU A 118 10.98 13.39 10.29
C GLU A 118 10.59 13.44 11.78
N GLY A 119 9.36 13.86 12.09
CA GLY A 119 8.83 13.96 13.44
C GLY A 119 8.34 12.65 14.07
N SER A 120 8.19 11.56 13.29
CA SER A 120 7.64 10.29 13.78
C SER A 120 8.47 9.08 13.34
N GLN A 121 9.06 8.40 14.32
CA GLN A 121 9.83 7.18 14.10
C GLN A 121 8.95 6.04 13.58
N GLU A 122 7.73 5.90 14.09
CA GLU A 122 6.79 4.86 13.68
C GLU A 122 6.33 5.04 12.23
N ILE A 123 5.97 6.28 11.83
CA ILE A 123 5.57 6.59 10.45
C ILE A 123 6.75 6.34 9.50
N THR A 124 7.93 6.85 9.86
CA THR A 124 9.16 6.65 9.07
C THR A 124 9.44 5.16 8.86
N LEU A 125 9.42 4.36 9.93
CA LEU A 125 9.69 2.92 9.84
C LEU A 125 8.65 2.21 8.99
N GLU A 126 7.37 2.58 9.06
CA GLU A 126 6.34 1.91 8.28
C GLU A 126 6.42 2.25 6.78
N ILE A 127 6.74 3.50 6.44
CA ILE A 127 7.03 3.88 5.05
C ILE A 127 8.28 3.14 4.55
N ALA A 128 9.36 3.13 5.33
CA ALA A 128 10.60 2.44 4.97
C ALA A 128 10.38 0.93 4.73
N ARG A 129 9.60 0.26 5.59
CA ARG A 129 9.23 -1.15 5.40
C ARG A 129 8.39 -1.36 4.14
N ASN A 130 7.45 -0.46 3.85
CA ASN A 130 6.65 -0.55 2.63
C ASN A 130 7.51 -0.43 1.38
N LEU A 131 8.43 0.54 1.34
CA LEU A 131 9.38 0.71 0.23
C LEU A 131 10.32 -0.48 0.10
N ALA A 132 10.89 -0.97 1.21
CA ALA A 132 11.76 -2.15 1.22
C ALA A 132 11.04 -3.41 0.71
N ARG A 133 9.78 -3.63 1.10
CA ARG A 133 8.95 -4.74 0.58
C ARG A 133 8.73 -4.62 -0.92
N ARG A 134 8.39 -3.44 -1.43
CA ARG A 134 8.20 -3.20 -2.88
C ARG A 134 9.49 -3.45 -3.66
N LEU A 135 10.62 -2.92 -3.16
CA LEU A 135 11.93 -3.13 -3.77
C LEU A 135 12.31 -4.62 -3.78
N SER A 136 12.15 -5.31 -2.65
CA SER A 136 12.44 -6.74 -2.53
C SER A 136 11.60 -7.57 -3.51
N TRP A 137 10.31 -7.26 -3.62
CA TRP A 137 9.42 -7.89 -4.60
C TRP A 137 9.90 -7.67 -6.03
N MET A 138 10.17 -6.41 -6.39
CA MET A 138 10.70 -6.09 -7.72
C MET A 138 11.97 -6.90 -8.01
N THR A 139 12.97 -6.86 -7.13
CA THR A 139 14.25 -7.55 -7.36
C THR A 139 14.12 -9.08 -7.47
N HIS A 140 13.20 -9.71 -6.73
CA HIS A 140 13.03 -11.16 -6.77
C HIS A 140 12.29 -11.64 -8.03
N THR A 141 11.26 -10.89 -8.46
CA THR A 141 10.48 -11.24 -9.66
C THR A 141 11.30 -11.14 -10.95
N TYR A 142 12.34 -10.30 -11.00
CA TYR A 142 13.25 -10.26 -12.15
C TYR A 142 14.16 -11.48 -12.29
N VAL A 143 14.41 -12.24 -11.22
CA VAL A 143 15.30 -13.43 -11.29
C VAL A 143 14.57 -14.65 -11.83
N GLU A 144 13.26 -14.79 -11.56
CA GLU A 144 12.46 -15.92 -12.06
C GLU A 144 12.18 -15.80 -13.58
N GLN A 145 11.96 -14.59 -14.10
CA GLN A 145 11.72 -14.38 -15.54
C GLN A 145 12.95 -14.60 -16.44
N ILE A 146 14.17 -14.58 -15.88
CA ILE A 146 15.41 -14.82 -16.65
C ILE A 146 15.71 -16.33 -16.79
N TYR A 147 15.16 -17.17 -15.91
CA TYR A 147 15.41 -18.62 -15.93
C TYR A 147 14.33 -19.44 -16.65
N ASP A 148 13.14 -18.89 -16.88
CA ASP A 148 12.08 -19.58 -17.64
C ASP A 148 12.22 -19.44 -19.18
N ASP A 149 13.19 -18.65 -19.66
CA ASP A 149 13.49 -18.43 -21.08
C ASP A 149 14.76 -19.20 -21.56
N VAL A 150 15.24 -20.20 -20.81
CA VAL A 150 16.39 -21.06 -21.18
C VAL A 150 16.02 -22.54 -21.25
#